data_AF-A0A6M3LAL7-F1
#
_entry.id   AF-A0A6M3LAL7-F1
#
_cell.length_a   1.000
_cell.length_b   1.000
_cell.length_c   1.000
_cell.angle_alpha   90.00
_cell.angle_beta   90.00
_cell.angle_gamma   90.00
#
_symmetry.space_group_name_H-M   'P 1'
#
loop_
_entity.id
_entity.type
_entity.pdbx_description
1 polymer ?
#
loop_
_entity_poly.entity_id
_entity_poly.type
_entity_poly.pdbx_seq_one_letter_code
_entity_poly.pdbx_strand_id
1 'polypeptide(L)' 'MPCKDKPHTPIVSERQKGLFGAELARKRAGKKGKTEMSEAELSRHLKESKGKNLPTSSDIKSYARRHGKKRTR' A
#
# COMPACT_ATOMS: atom_id res chain seq x y z
N MET A 1 26.13 1.41 0.06
CA MET A 1 25.24 0.27 -0.22
C MET A 1 23.86 0.59 0.33
N PRO A 2 22.86 1.04 -0.46
CA PRO A 2 21.53 1.27 0.10
C PRO A 2 20.78 -0.08 0.18
N CYS A 3 20.41 -0.43 1.42
CA CYS A 3 19.74 -1.67 1.82
C CYS A 3 18.48 -1.92 0.97
N LYS A 4 18.44 -3.08 0.31
CA LYS A 4 17.42 -3.46 -0.69
C LYS A 4 16.07 -3.89 -0.11
N ASP A 5 15.93 -3.99 1.22
CA ASP A 5 14.84 -4.77 1.82
C ASP A 5 14.10 -4.05 2.95
N LYS A 6 13.80 -2.75 2.82
CA LYS A 6 12.72 -2.20 3.65
C LYS A 6 11.41 -2.89 3.22
N PRO A 7 10.58 -3.39 4.16
CA PRO A 7 9.34 -4.06 3.82
C PRO A 7 8.50 -3.14 2.93
N HIS A 8 8.36 -3.54 1.67
CA HIS A 8 7.52 -2.85 0.71
C HIS A 8 6.09 -2.94 1.22
N THR A 9 5.50 -1.82 1.65
CA THR A 9 4.10 -1.75 2.04
C THR A 9 3.23 -1.54 0.79
N PRO A 10 2.59 -2.58 0.23
CA PRO A 10 1.69 -2.38 -0.89
C PRO A 10 0.47 -1.58 -0.42
N ILE A 11 0.06 -0.60 -1.23
CA ILE A 11 -1.23 0.07 -1.04
C ILE A 11 -2.30 -0.90 -1.55
N VAL A 12 -3.10 -1.45 -0.63
CA VAL A 12 -4.14 -2.46 -0.93
C VAL A 12 -5.55 -1.89 -0.84
N SER A 13 -5.70 -0.60 -0.58
CA SER A 13 -7.01 0.08 -0.50
C SER A 13 -6.94 1.55 -0.89
N GLU A 14 -8.05 2.09 -1.40
CA GLU A 14 -8.19 3.53 -1.68
C GLU A 14 -8.04 4.37 -0.40
N ARG A 15 -8.43 3.83 0.77
CA ARG A 15 -8.19 4.48 2.07
C ARG A 15 -6.69 4.66 2.35
N GLN A 16 -5.87 3.63 2.13
CA GLN A 16 -4.42 3.74 2.28
C GLN A 16 -3.81 4.71 1.26
N LYS A 17 -4.29 4.68 0.02
CA LYS A 17 -3.88 5.64 -1.02
C LYS A 17 -4.13 7.08 -0.60
N GLY A 18 -5.32 7.36 -0.02
CA GLY A 18 -5.65 8.67 0.54
C GLY A 18 -4.73 9.09 1.69
N LEU A 19 -4.40 8.16 2.60
CA LEU A 19 -3.48 8.44 3.71
C LEU A 19 -2.06 8.75 3.21
N PHE A 20 -1.53 7.96 2.28
CA PHE A 20 -0.20 8.17 1.70
C PHE A 20 -0.15 9.50 0.91
N GLY A 21 -1.21 9.83 0.16
CA GLY A 21 -1.33 11.10 -0.55
C GLY A 21 -1.37 12.31 0.39
N ALA A 22 -2.17 12.23 1.46
CA ALA A 22 -2.26 13.28 2.47
C ALA A 22 -0.93 13.47 3.20
N GLU A 23 -0.19 12.39 3.43
CA GLU A 23 1.11 12.44 4.06
C GLU A 23 2.19 13.04 3.16
N LEU A 24 2.18 12.70 1.87
CA LEU A 24 3.04 13.33 0.87
C LEU A 24 2.80 14.84 0.82
N ALA A 25 1.53 15.26 0.82
CA ALA A 25 1.16 16.68 0.83
C ALA A 25 1.64 17.39 2.11
N ARG A 26 1.54 16.75 3.28
CA ARG A 26 2.06 17.29 4.55
C ARG A 26 3.58 17.48 4.50
N LYS A 27 4.32 16.49 4.01
CA LYS A 27 5.79 16.59 3.89
C LYS A 27 6.21 17.71 2.94
N ARG A 28 5.55 17.85 1.78
CA ARG A 28 5.79 18.96 0.85
C ARG A 28 5.49 20.32 1.47
N ALA A 29 4.50 20.40 2.35
CA ALA A 29 4.17 21.60 3.11
C ALA A 29 5.11 21.83 4.32
N GLY A 30 6.19 21.04 4.49
CA GLY A 30 7.12 21.15 5.62
C GLY A 30 6.53 20.74 6.98
N LYS A 31 5.36 20.11 6.99
CA LYS A 31 4.69 19.68 8.23
C LYS A 31 5.18 18.30 8.66
N LYS A 32 5.22 18.06 9.97
CA LYS A 32 5.51 16.73 10.52
C LYS A 32 4.46 15.73 10.01
N GLY A 33 4.97 14.66 9.40
CA GLY A 33 4.18 13.50 8.96
C GLY A 33 3.76 12.64 10.14
N LYS A 34 2.94 11.62 9.88
CA LYS A 34 2.58 10.60 10.88
C LYS A 34 3.46 9.36 10.76
N THR A 35 4.07 9.16 9.60
CA THR A 35 4.99 8.08 9.29
C THR A 35 6.40 8.60 9.11
N GLU A 36 7.35 7.70 9.28
CA GLU A 36 8.78 7.96 9.10
C GLU A 36 9.21 7.89 7.63
N MET A 37 8.28 7.57 6.71
CA MET A 37 8.58 7.41 5.28
C MET A 37 9.01 8.73 4.64
N SER A 38 10.09 8.70 3.86
CA SER A 38 10.56 9.83 3.06
C SER A 38 9.55 10.26 1.98
N GLU A 39 9.68 11.48 1.45
CA GLU A 39 8.85 11.95 0.34
C GLU A 39 8.98 11.03 -0.89
N ALA A 40 10.20 10.55 -1.17
CA ALA A 40 10.49 9.65 -2.27
C ALA A 40 9.79 8.28 -2.11
N GLU A 41 9.79 7.72 -0.90
CA GLU A 41 9.08 6.48 -0.59
C GLU A 41 7.57 6.65 -0.80
N LEU A 42 6.97 7.72 -0.26
CA LEU A 42 5.53 8.01 -0.43
C LEU A 42 5.13 8.17 -1.92
N SER A 43 5.93 8.90 -2.69
CA SER A 43 5.72 9.10 -4.13
C SER A 43 5.80 7.79 -4.91
N ARG A 44 6.79 6.95 -4.58
CA ARG A 44 6.95 5.62 -5.19
C ARG A 44 5.74 4.72 -4.92
N HIS A 45 5.27 4.66 -3.66
CA HIS A 45 4.08 3.87 -3.31
C HIS A 45 2.83 4.32 -4.07
N LEU A 46 2.62 5.64 -4.20
CA LEU A 46 1.48 6.18 -4.96
C LEU A 46 1.59 5.90 -6.46
N LYS A 47 2.80 5.94 -7.03
CA LYS A 47 3.04 5.61 -8.44
C LYS A 47 2.80 4.12 -8.73
N GLU A 48 3.25 3.24 -7.85
CA GLU A 48 3.02 1.79 -7.96
C GLU A 48 1.55 1.42 -7.77
N SER A 49 0.82 2.16 -6.93
CA SER A 49 -0.64 2.01 -6.76
C SER A 49 -1.43 2.48 -7.98
N LYS A 50 -0.98 3.52 -8.69
CA LYS A 50 -1.67 4.07 -9.88
C LYS A 50 -1.82 3.06 -11.04
N GLY A 51 -1.01 2.01 -11.09
CA GLY A 51 -1.00 1.04 -12.19
C GLY A 51 -1.62 -0.32 -11.88
N LYS A 52 -1.99 -0.60 -10.62
CA LYS A 52 -2.56 -1.87 -10.22
C LYS A 52 -3.99 -1.63 -9.77
N ASN A 53 -4.97 -2.13 -10.55
CA ASN A 53 -6.33 -2.22 -10.05
C ASN A 53 -6.30 -3.01 -8.74
N LEU A 54 -6.79 -2.40 -7.68
CA LEU A 54 -6.93 -3.07 -6.39
C LEU A 54 -7.83 -4.30 -6.60
N PRO A 55 -7.45 -5.49 -6.10
CA PRO A 55 -8.29 -6.66 -6.23
C PRO A 55 -9.66 -6.36 -5.63
N THR A 56 -10.71 -6.61 -6.40
CA THR A 56 -12.08 -6.38 -5.94
C THR A 56 -12.42 -7.34 -4.80
N SER A 57 -13.48 -7.04 -4.04
CA SER A 57 -13.96 -7.97 -3.00
C SER A 57 -14.27 -9.37 -3.59
N SER A 58 -14.72 -9.42 -4.85
CA SER A 58 -14.89 -10.67 -5.61
C SER A 58 -13.56 -11.39 -5.86
N ASP A 59 -12.50 -10.68 -6.26
CA ASP A 59 -11.18 -11.28 -6.49
C ASP A 59 -10.60 -11.86 -5.20
N ILE A 60 -10.76 -11.14 -4.08
CA ILE A 60 -10.32 -11.58 -2.75
C ILE A 60 -11.10 -12.82 -2.31
N LYS A 61 -12.43 -12.84 -2.48
CA LYS A 61 -13.27 -14.01 -2.15
C LYS A 61 -12.95 -15.23 -3.03
N SER A 62 -12.71 -15.01 -4.32
CA SER A 62 -12.32 -16.04 -5.28
C SER A 62 -10.97 -16.68 -4.90
N TYR A 63 -9.98 -15.85 -4.57
CA TYR A 63 -8.68 -16.31 -4.09
C TYR A 63 -8.81 -17.11 -2.79
N ALA A 64 -9.56 -16.60 -1.80
CA ALA A 64 -9.80 -17.28 -0.54
C ALA A 64 -10.55 -18.61 -0.71
N ARG A 65 -11.47 -18.72 -1.69
CA ARG A 65 -12.15 -19.98 -2.01
C ARG A 65 -11.22 -21.00 -2.68
N ARG A 66 -10.32 -20.53 -3.56
CA ARG A 66 -9.40 -21.37 -4.33
C ARG A 66 -8.23 -21.88 -3.50
N HIS A 67 -7.73 -21.05 -2.58
CA HIS A 67 -6.51 -21.32 -1.81
C HIS A 67 -6.73 -21.44 -0.30
N GLY A 68 -7.91 -21.09 0.21
CA GLY A 68 -8.26 -21.32 1.61
C GLY A 68 -8.32 -22.82 1.88
N LYS A 69 -7.37 -23.33 2.66
CA LYS A 69 -7.37 -24.72 3.14
C LYS A 69 -8.74 -25.01 3.77
N LYS A 70 -9.46 -25.99 3.22
CA LYS A 70 -10.62 -26.57 3.90
C LYS A 70 -10.11 -27.09 5.25
N ARG A 71 -10.60 -26.54 6.36
CA ARG A 71 -10.40 -27.17 7.67
C ARG A 71 -11.05 -28.54 7.57
N THR A 72 -10.23 -29.58 7.44
CA THR A 72 -10.67 -30.96 7.64
C THR A 72 -11.20 -31.05 9.06
N ARG A 73 -12.42 -31.56 9.18
CA ARG A 73 -13.18 -31.64 10.42
C ARG A 73 -12.57 -32.67 11.35
#